data_AF-A0A924GZK8-F1
#
_entry.id   AF-A0A924GZK8-F1
#
_cell.length_a   1.000
_cell.length_b   1.000
_cell.length_c   1.000
_cell.angle_alpha   90.00
_cell.angle_beta   90.00
_cell.angle_gamma   90.00
#
_symmetry.space_group_name_H-M   'P 1'
#
loop_
_entity.id
_entity.type
_entity.pdbx_description
1 polymer ?
#
loop_
_entity_poly.entity_id
_entity_poly.type
_entity_poly.pdbx_seq_one_letter_code
_entity_poly.pdbx_strand_id
1 'polypeptide(L)'
;MTKFSKGIGGFKAEDMIDIGGGRAVKMLTSKFSSGKLQTVAHGVQPTEQGFVWLPFSDFSERIESSALRCTEKNVMAQHAAAMAKIEEIKARAIAFYKLEAVAA
;
A
#
# COMPACT_ATOMS: atom_id res chain seq x y z
N MET A 1 -2.90 9.65 -7.33
CA MET A 1 -2.55 9.53 -8.76
C MET A 1 -1.59 8.38 -8.84
N THR A 2 -1.97 7.33 -9.56
CA THR A 2 -1.20 6.09 -9.59
C THR A 2 0.14 6.30 -10.26
N LYS A 3 1.22 6.05 -9.52
CA LYS A 3 2.58 6.03 -10.04
C LYS A 3 2.90 4.62 -10.49
N PHE A 4 3.10 4.46 -11.79
CA PHE A 4 3.50 3.20 -12.39
C PHE A 4 4.98 3.23 -12.75
N SER A 5 5.71 2.13 -12.50
CA SER A 5 7.13 2.04 -12.85
C SER A 5 7.61 0.59 -13.00
N LYS A 6 8.75 0.41 -13.67
CA LYS A 6 9.42 -0.88 -13.85
C LYS A 6 10.79 -0.84 -13.19
N GLY A 7 11.05 -1.78 -12.28
CA GLY A 7 12.34 -1.96 -11.61
C GLY A 7 12.89 -3.37 -11.79
N ILE A 8 13.94 -3.71 -11.04
CA ILE A 8 14.61 -5.03 -11.08
C ILE A 8 13.62 -6.17 -10.79
N GLY A 9 12.65 -5.94 -9.88
CA GLY A 9 11.60 -6.90 -9.54
C GLY A 9 10.42 -6.98 -10.52
N GLY A 10 10.45 -6.22 -11.62
CA GLY A 10 9.36 -6.12 -12.59
C GLY A 10 8.54 -4.84 -12.43
N PHE A 11 7.26 -4.91 -12.81
CA PHE A 11 6.35 -3.77 -12.77
C PHE A 11 5.79 -3.54 -11.36
N LYS A 12 5.57 -2.27 -11.02
CA LYS A 12 4.91 -1.85 -9.78
C LYS A 12 3.98 -0.66 -10.03
N ALA A 13 2.88 -0.64 -9.30
CA ALA A 13 1.96 0.50 -9.20
C ALA A 13 1.89 0.93 -7.74
N GLU A 14 1.93 2.24 -7.49
CA GLU A 14 1.79 2.80 -6.15
C GLU A 14 0.94 4.06 -6.11
N ASP A 15 0.15 4.20 -5.05
CA ASP A 15 -0.60 5.41 -4.71
C ASP A 15 -0.31 5.78 -3.25
N MET A 16 -0.17 7.07 -2.98
CA MET A 16 -0.12 7.61 -1.62
C MET A 16 -1.39 8.37 -1.33
N ILE A 17 -2.03 8.02 -0.21
CA ILE A 17 -3.37 8.45 0.13
C ILE A 17 -3.34 9.00 1.54
N ASP A 18 -3.56 10.30 1.68
CA ASP A 18 -3.59 10.96 2.97
C ASP A 18 -4.75 10.42 3.84
N ILE A 19 -4.46 10.14 5.10
CA ILE A 19 -5.44 9.71 6.12
C ILE A 19 -5.52 10.70 7.30
N GLY A 20 -4.83 11.84 7.20
CA GLY A 20 -4.76 12.85 8.23
C GLY A 20 -3.73 12.55 9.32
N GLY A 21 -3.54 13.50 10.25
CA GLY A 21 -2.60 13.35 11.36
C GLY A 21 -1.13 13.23 10.94
N GLY A 22 -0.77 13.74 9.76
CA GLY A 22 0.58 13.64 9.21
C GLY A 22 0.94 12.22 8.72
N ARG A 23 -0.06 11.35 8.51
CA ARG A 23 0.12 9.98 8.02
C ARG A 23 -0.59 9.77 6.70
N ALA A 24 -0.08 8.84 5.90
CA ALA A 24 -0.67 8.42 4.64
C ALA A 24 -0.71 6.89 4.55
N VAL A 25 -1.60 6.34 3.74
CA VAL A 25 -1.56 4.95 3.30
C VAL A 25 -0.90 4.89 1.93
N LYS A 26 0.20 4.15 1.85
CA LYS A 26 0.86 3.74 0.62
C LYS A 26 0.25 2.43 0.15
N MET A 27 -0.51 2.48 -0.94
CA MET A 27 -0.97 1.32 -1.69
C MET A 27 0.13 0.90 -2.66
N LEU A 28 0.59 -0.34 -2.60
CA LEU A 28 1.64 -0.87 -3.46
C LEU A 28 1.21 -2.18 -4.07
N THR A 29 1.24 -2.28 -5.40
CA THR A 29 1.06 -3.52 -6.14
C THR A 29 2.36 -3.88 -6.85
N SER A 30 2.95 -5.02 -6.51
CA SER A 30 4.23 -5.47 -7.10
C SER A 30 4.43 -6.98 -6.98
N LYS A 31 5.42 -7.50 -7.71
CA LYS A 31 5.85 -8.89 -7.52
C LYS A 31 6.58 -9.03 -6.19
N PHE A 32 6.13 -9.98 -5.37
CA PHE A 32 6.77 -10.31 -4.10
C PHE A 32 7.80 -11.43 -4.24
N SER A 33 8.63 -11.63 -3.21
CA SER A 33 9.66 -12.68 -3.17
C SER A 33 9.10 -14.10 -3.32
N SER A 34 7.83 -14.30 -2.92
CA SER A 34 7.08 -15.54 -3.14
C SER A 34 6.74 -15.83 -4.62
N GLY A 35 7.09 -14.92 -5.53
CA GLY A 35 6.79 -15.01 -6.96
C GLY A 35 5.39 -14.53 -7.34
N LYS A 36 4.52 -14.27 -6.36
CA LYS A 36 3.13 -13.82 -6.56
C LYS A 36 3.05 -12.31 -6.76
N LEU A 37 1.99 -11.86 -7.44
CA LEU A 37 1.64 -10.46 -7.55
C LEU A 37 0.79 -10.08 -6.33
N GLN A 38 1.27 -9.13 -5.52
CA GLN A 38 0.61 -8.75 -4.27
C GLN A 38 0.29 -7.27 -4.25
N THR A 39 -0.87 -6.93 -3.68
CA THR A 39 -1.23 -5.57 -3.30
C THR A 39 -1.23 -5.46 -1.79
N VAL A 40 -0.46 -4.51 -1.26
CA VAL A 40 -0.30 -4.26 0.17
C VAL A 40 -0.57 -2.80 0.46
N ALA A 41 -1.22 -2.53 1.57
CA ALA A 41 -1.44 -1.21 2.11
C ALA A 41 -0.51 -1.01 3.32
N HIS A 42 0.34 0.01 3.27
CA HIS A 42 1.22 0.39 4.37
C HIS A 42 0.84 1.78 4.87
N GLY A 43 0.53 1.94 6.15
CA GLY A 43 0.54 3.25 6.79
C GLY A 43 1.98 3.76 6.84
N VAL A 44 2.20 5.01 6.47
CA VAL A 44 3.52 5.62 6.39
C VAL A 44 3.43 7.08 6.83
N GLN A 45 4.55 7.63 7.27
CA GLN A 45 4.69 9.07 7.48
C GLN A 45 5.36 9.71 6.27
N PRO A 46 4.68 10.58 5.50
CA PRO A 46 5.30 11.30 4.40
C PRO A 46 6.40 12.24 4.92
N THR A 47 7.52 12.32 4.20
CA THR A 47 8.61 13.27 4.47
C THR A 47 9.01 13.99 3.18
N GLU A 48 9.78 15.07 3.28
CA GLU A 48 10.27 15.79 2.09
C GLU A 48 11.09 14.89 1.14
N GLN A 49 11.72 13.85 1.69
CA GLN A 49 12.58 12.91 0.96
C GLN A 49 11.87 11.61 0.56
N GLY A 50 10.58 11.45 0.90
CA GLY A 50 9.81 10.25 0.58
C GLY A 50 8.83 9.90 1.69
N PHE A 51 9.07 8.77 2.36
CA PHE A 51 8.23 8.31 3.44
C PHE A 51 9.05 7.50 4.45
N VAL A 52 8.63 7.53 5.70
CA VAL A 52 9.13 6.67 6.77
C VAL A 52 8.07 5.59 7.04
N TRP A 53 8.53 4.35 7.14
CA TRP A 53 7.73 3.22 7.58
C TRP A 53 8.43 2.57 8.77
N LEU A 54 7.72 2.48 9.89
CA LEU A 54 8.18 1.87 11.13
C LEU A 54 7.60 0.46 11.23
N PRO A 55 8.44 -0.59 11.11
CA PRO A 55 7.98 -1.96 11.29
C PRO A 55 7.27 -2.14 12.63
N PHE A 56 6.17 -2.91 12.64
CA PHE A 56 5.35 -3.23 13.82
C PHE A 56 4.57 -2.06 14.44
N SER A 57 4.96 -0.81 14.21
CA SER A 57 4.23 0.39 14.68
C SER A 57 3.34 1.00 13.61
N ASP A 58 3.61 0.73 12.33
CA ASP A 58 2.80 1.22 11.23
C ASP A 58 1.83 0.16 10.71
N PHE A 59 0.66 0.65 10.28
CA PHE A 59 -0.36 -0.16 9.65
C PHE A 59 0.22 -0.92 8.45
N SER A 60 -0.08 -2.20 8.34
CA SER A 60 0.38 -3.02 7.21
C SER A 60 -0.62 -4.14 6.97
N GLU A 61 -1.24 -4.13 5.79
CA GLU A 61 -2.28 -5.11 5.45
C GLU A 61 -2.10 -5.60 4.01
N ARG A 62 -2.16 -6.92 3.84
CA ARG A 62 -2.22 -7.52 2.49
C ARG A 62 -3.67 -7.48 2.00
N ILE A 63 -3.90 -6.73 0.93
CA ILE A 63 -5.22 -6.53 0.35
C ILE A 63 -5.57 -7.64 -0.64
N GLU A 64 -4.60 -8.00 -1.50
CA GLU A 64 -4.80 -9.00 -2.53
C GLU A 64 -3.49 -9.73 -2.86
N SER A 65 -3.58 -11.01 -3.21
CA SER A 65 -2.46 -11.79 -3.73
C SER A 65 -2.95 -12.73 -4.82
N SER A 66 -2.32 -12.66 -5.98
CA SER A 66 -2.65 -13.49 -7.14
C SER A 66 -1.42 -14.24 -7.66
N ALA A 67 -1.65 -15.41 -8.27
CA ALA A 67 -0.61 -16.19 -8.95
C ALA A 67 -0.39 -15.74 -10.42
N LEU A 68 -0.69 -14.46 -10.71
CA LEU A 68 -0.55 -13.90 -12.05
C LEU A 68 0.89 -13.48 -12.33
N ARG A 69 1.28 -13.50 -13.61
CA ARG A 69 2.55 -12.94 -14.06
C ARG A 69 2.56 -11.42 -13.81
N CYS A 70 3.72 -10.92 -13.39
CA CYS A 70 3.97 -9.49 -13.23
C CYS A 70 4.13 -8.80 -14.60
N THR A 71 3.01 -8.48 -15.23
CA THR A 71 2.91 -7.68 -16.45
C THR A 71 2.23 -6.35 -16.12
N GLU A 72 2.48 -5.32 -16.92
CA GLU A 72 1.85 -4.01 -16.75
C GLU A 72 0.32 -4.11 -16.64
N LYS A 73 -0.31 -4.84 -17.56
CA LYS A 73 -1.76 -5.05 -17.55
C LYS A 73 -2.26 -5.67 -16.24
N ASN A 74 -1.59 -6.71 -15.74
CA ASN A 74 -2.02 -7.41 -14.53
C ASN A 74 -1.79 -6.55 -13.29
N VAL A 75 -0.67 -5.84 -13.22
CA VAL A 75 -0.35 -4.92 -12.11
C VAL A 75 -1.38 -3.80 -12.04
N MET A 76 -1.67 -3.14 -13.16
CA MET A 76 -2.65 -2.05 -13.22
C MET A 76 -4.06 -2.52 -12.89
N ALA A 77 -4.49 -3.67 -13.41
CA ALA A 77 -5.80 -4.23 -13.11
C ALA A 77 -5.96 -4.59 -11.63
N GLN A 78 -4.97 -5.27 -11.04
CA GLN A 78 -4.99 -5.63 -9.62
C GLN A 78 -4.89 -4.39 -8.73
N HIS A 79 -4.11 -3.38 -9.13
CA HIS A 79 -4.02 -2.12 -8.39
C HIS A 79 -5.36 -1.37 -8.41
N ALA A 80 -6.00 -1.26 -9.58
CA ALA A 80 -7.31 -0.62 -9.71
C ALA A 80 -8.38 -1.33 -8.88
N ALA A 81 -8.39 -2.67 -8.87
CA ALA A 81 -9.31 -3.46 -8.05
C ALA A 81 -9.10 -3.22 -6.54
N ALA A 82 -7.85 -3.07 -6.10
CA ALA A 82 -7.53 -2.73 -4.72
C ALA A 82 -7.92 -1.28 -4.38
N MET A 83 -7.70 -0.34 -5.29
CA MET A 83 -8.09 1.06 -5.12
C MET A 83 -9.61 1.25 -5.05
N ALA A 84 -10.41 0.37 -5.65
CA ALA A 84 -11.86 0.37 -5.46
C ALA A 84 -12.29 0.13 -4.01
N LYS A 85 -11.42 -0.49 -3.19
CA LYS A 85 -11.64 -0.75 -1.75
C LYS A 85 -10.99 0.29 -0.85
N ILE A 86 -10.52 1.42 -1.40
CA ILE A 86 -9.63 2.31 -0.66
C ILE A 86 -10.28 2.94 0.57
N GLU A 87 -11.56 3.29 0.51
CA GLU A 87 -12.24 3.91 1.65
C GLU A 87 -12.34 2.96 2.85
N GLU A 88 -12.54 1.66 2.61
CA GLU A 88 -12.51 0.64 3.66
C GLU A 88 -11.10 0.51 4.28
N ILE A 89 -10.07 0.52 3.43
CA ILE A 89 -8.67 0.41 3.87
C ILE A 89 -8.26 1.64 4.68
N LYS A 90 -8.66 2.85 4.26
CA LYS A 90 -8.46 4.09 5.02
C LYS A 90 -9.11 3.99 6.40
N ALA A 91 -10.36 3.53 6.46
CA ALA A 91 -11.06 3.39 7.72
C ALA A 91 -10.34 2.43 8.68
N ARG A 92 -9.83 1.30 8.17
CA ARG A 92 -9.00 0.35 8.95
C ARG A 92 -7.68 0.98 9.42
N ALA A 93 -6.99 1.70 8.55
CA ALA A 93 -5.74 2.38 8.90
C ALA A 93 -5.96 3.47 9.97
N ILE A 94 -7.01 4.28 9.83
CA ILE A 94 -7.38 5.30 10.82
C ILE A 94 -7.73 4.64 12.17
N ALA A 95 -8.48 3.53 12.15
CA ALA A 95 -8.83 2.79 13.36
C ALA A 95 -7.59 2.24 14.06
N PHE A 96 -6.64 1.67 13.31
CA PHE A 96 -5.36 1.18 13.83
C PHE A 96 -4.61 2.28 14.60
N TYR A 97 -4.46 3.46 13.98
CA TYR A 97 -3.73 4.57 14.62
C TYR A 97 -4.49 5.23 15.77
N LYS A 98 -5.83 5.16 15.79
CA LYS A 98 -6.62 5.62 16.94
C LYS A 98 -6.46 4.70 18.15
N LEU A 99 -6.38 3.39 17.94
CA LEU A 99 -6.16 2.42 19.02
C LEU A 99 -4.79 2.59 19.65
N GLU A 100 -3.74 2.79 18.84
CA GLU A 100 -2.40 3.06 19.36
C GLU A 100 -2.33 4.35 20.19
N ALA A 101 -3.02 5.42 19.77
CA ALA A 101 -3.03 6.68 20.51
C ALA A 101 -3.71 6.61 21.89
N VAL A 102 -4.55 5.59 22.12
CA VAL A 102 -5.22 5.34 23.41
C VAL A 102 -4.42 4.39 24.30
N ALA A 103 -3.53 3.59 23.71
CA ALA A 103 -2.67 2.65 24.43
C ALA A 103 -1.32 3.24 24.89
N ALA A 104 -0.97 4.44 24.42
CA ALA A 104 0.22 5.21 24.80
C ALA A 104 -0.09 6.21 25.93
#